data_AF-A0A5E6NAR1-F1
#
_entry.id   AF-A0A5E6NAR1-F1
#
_cell.length_a   1.000
_cell.length_b   1.000
_cell.length_c   1.000
_cell.angle_alpha   90.00
_cell.angle_beta   90.00
_cell.angle_gamma   90.00
#
_symmetry.space_group_name_H-M   'P 1'
#
loop_
_entity.id
_entity.type
_entity.pdbx_description
1 polymer ?
#
loop_
_entity_poly.entity_id
_entity_poly.type
_entity_poly.pdbx_seq_one_letter_code
_entity_poly.pdbx_strand_id
1 'polypeptide(L)'
;MSAQDLDPLETQEWLEAFKSVARIEGDDRAKFLLNQLMDMAHKEGMDLPTGVNTSYLNSIAKEKEVATDINADIEERISAIVVGMQW
;
A
#
# COMPACT_ATOMS: atom_id res chain seq x y z
N MET A 1 -5.15 23.04 -1.82
CA MET A 1 -5.90 23.60 -2.97
C MET A 1 -5.23 23.04 -4.19
N SER A 2 -5.77 21.94 -4.73
CA SER A 2 -5.21 21.26 -5.89
C SER A 2 -5.13 22.24 -7.05
N ALA A 3 -3.97 22.32 -7.68
CA ALA A 3 -3.79 22.96 -8.97
C ALA A 3 -4.94 22.53 -9.88
N GLN A 4 -5.53 23.49 -10.59
CA GLN A 4 -6.57 23.24 -11.57
C GLN A 4 -6.08 22.12 -12.49
N ASP A 5 -6.80 21.00 -12.50
CA ASP A 5 -6.56 19.94 -13.46
C ASP A 5 -6.62 20.56 -14.86
N LEU A 6 -5.51 20.49 -15.59
CA LEU A 6 -5.35 21.11 -16.90
C LEU A 6 -6.28 20.44 -17.93
N ASP A 7 -6.58 19.14 -17.75
CA ASP A 7 -7.53 18.39 -18.56
C ASP A 7 -8.31 17.37 -17.71
N PRO A 8 -9.46 17.79 -17.13
CA PRO A 8 -10.27 16.90 -16.30
C PRO A 8 -10.93 15.76 -17.09
N LEU A 9 -11.08 15.89 -18.41
CA LEU A 9 -11.64 14.82 -19.24
C LEU A 9 -10.62 13.70 -19.40
N GLU A 10 -9.38 14.05 -19.77
CA GLU A 10 -8.30 13.08 -19.86
C GLU A 10 -8.12 12.36 -18.52
N THR A 11 -8.03 13.09 -17.40
CA THR A 11 -7.94 12.50 -16.07
C THR A 11 -9.08 11.52 -15.79
N GLN A 12 -10.31 11.85 -16.19
CA GLN A 12 -11.45 10.95 -16.03
C GLN A 12 -11.31 9.69 -16.90
N GLU A 13 -10.87 9.81 -18.14
CA GLU A 13 -10.65 8.67 -19.04
C GLU A 13 -9.60 7.71 -18.49
N TRP A 14 -8.47 8.22 -17.97
CA TRP A 14 -7.44 7.41 -17.33
C TRP A 14 -7.95 6.69 -16.08
N LEU A 15 -8.75 7.37 -15.24
CA LEU A 15 -9.35 6.77 -14.05
C LEU A 15 -10.37 5.68 -14.40
N GLU A 16 -11.20 5.89 -15.42
CA GLU A 16 -12.15 4.87 -15.89
C GLU A 16 -11.44 3.68 -16.52
N ALA A 17 -10.36 3.91 -17.29
CA ALA A 17 -9.52 2.83 -17.82
C ALA A 17 -8.91 1.99 -16.69
N PHE A 18 -8.36 2.64 -15.65
CA PHE A 18 -7.80 1.96 -14.49
C PHE A 18 -8.87 1.14 -13.74
N LYS A 19 -10.06 1.71 -13.51
CA LYS A 19 -11.18 0.99 -12.89
C LYS A 19 -11.62 -0.22 -13.71
N SER A 20 -11.63 -0.08 -15.05
CA SER A 20 -11.96 -1.19 -15.94
C SER A 20 -10.96 -2.34 -15.80
N VAL A 21 -9.66 -2.05 -15.79
CA VAL A 21 -8.60 -3.05 -15.55
C VAL A 21 -8.79 -3.72 -14.19
N ALA A 22 -9.01 -2.95 -13.12
CA ALA A 22 -9.25 -3.50 -11.79
C ALA A 22 -10.49 -4.42 -11.74
N ARG A 23 -11.56 -4.07 -12.47
CA ARG A 23 -12.80 -4.85 -12.51
C ARG A 23 -12.69 -6.12 -13.36
N ILE A 24 -11.97 -6.08 -14.47
CA ILE A 24 -11.88 -7.19 -15.43
C ILE A 24 -10.73 -8.14 -15.09
N GLU A 25 -9.55 -7.59 -14.81
CA GLU A 25 -8.31 -8.36 -14.58
C GLU A 25 -7.99 -8.55 -13.08
N GLY A 26 -8.68 -7.82 -12.19
CA GLY A 26 -8.55 -7.95 -10.75
C GLY A 26 -7.51 -7.05 -10.09
N ASP A 27 -7.50 -7.05 -8.75
CA ASP A 27 -6.68 -6.14 -7.93
C ASP A 27 -5.18 -6.30 -8.15
N ASP A 28 -4.68 -7.53 -8.31
CA ASP A 28 -3.25 -7.78 -8.50
C ASP A 28 -2.71 -7.14 -9.78
N ARG A 29 -3.50 -7.18 -10.86
CA ARG A 29 -3.13 -6.54 -12.12
C ARG A 29 -3.15 -5.02 -12.01
N ALA A 30 -4.18 -4.46 -11.37
CA ALA A 30 -4.28 -3.02 -11.17
C ALA A 30 -3.11 -2.47 -10.33
N LYS A 31 -2.72 -3.19 -9.26
CA LYS A 31 -1.54 -2.85 -8.44
C LYS A 31 -0.25 -2.90 -9.27
N PHE A 32 -0.08 -3.94 -10.09
CA PHE A 32 1.07 -4.04 -10.98
C PHE A 32 1.16 -2.84 -11.94
N LEU A 33 0.04 -2.45 -12.56
CA LEU A 33 0.00 -1.30 -13.46
C LEU A 33 0.39 0.00 -12.75
N LEU A 34 -0.14 0.23 -11.55
CA LEU A 34 0.16 1.42 -10.76
C LEU A 34 1.65 1.48 -10.39
N ASN A 35 2.25 0.36 -9.98
CA ASN A 35 3.69 0.28 -9.70
C ASN A 35 4.53 0.64 -10.92
N GLN A 36 4.18 0.13 -12.11
CA GLN A 36 4.89 0.45 -13.35
C GLN A 36 4.82 1.94 -13.70
N LEU A 37 3.67 2.59 -13.45
CA LEU A 37 3.50 4.03 -13.67
C LEU A 37 4.35 4.85 -12.68
N MET A 38 4.37 4.47 -11.40
CA MET A 38 5.21 5.11 -10.39
C MET A 38 6.70 4.95 -10.70
N ASP A 39 7.13 3.75 -11.10
CA ASP A 39 8.53 3.49 -11.50
C ASP A 39 8.95 4.30 -12.72
N MET A 40 8.03 4.47 -13.68
CA MET A 40 8.27 5.33 -14.85
C MET A 40 8.43 6.78 -14.43
N ALA A 41 7.52 7.32 -13.61
CA ALA A 41 7.60 8.68 -13.14
C ALA A 41 8.89 8.95 -12.32
N HIS A 42 9.30 7.99 -11.48
CA HIS A 42 10.60 8.05 -10.78
C HIS A 42 11.78 8.11 -11.76
N LYS A 43 11.79 7.27 -12.80
CA LYS A 43 12.87 7.23 -13.80
C LYS A 43 12.98 8.52 -14.60
N GLU A 44 11.84 9.14 -14.91
CA GLU A 44 11.76 10.43 -15.61
C GLU A 44 12.08 11.62 -14.69
N GLY A 45 12.37 11.38 -13.40
CA GLY A 45 12.72 12.44 -12.44
C GLY A 45 11.53 13.34 -12.09
N MET A 46 10.30 12.84 -12.28
CA MET A 46 9.09 13.57 -11.88
C MET A 46 9.05 13.67 -10.35
N ASP A 47 8.75 14.86 -9.83
CA ASP A 47 8.52 15.09 -8.41
C ASP A 47 7.18 14.44 -8.03
N LEU A 48 7.26 13.16 -7.67
CA LEU A 48 6.10 12.43 -7.17
C LEU A 48 5.77 12.94 -5.78
N PRO A 49 4.48 13.14 -5.45
CA PRO A 49 4.09 13.51 -4.10
C PRO A 49 4.70 12.51 -3.12
N THR A 50 5.62 12.99 -2.29
CA THR A 50 6.28 12.18 -1.25
C THR A 50 5.21 11.78 -0.24
N GLY A 51 4.66 10.60 -0.43
CA GLY A 51 3.46 10.18 0.27
C GLY A 51 2.63 9.27 -0.60
N VAL A 52 3.23 8.16 -1.06
CA VAL A 52 2.44 6.95 -1.27
C VAL A 52 1.92 6.59 0.11
N ASN A 53 0.76 7.14 0.47
CA ASN A 53 0.01 6.70 1.61
C ASN A 53 -0.57 5.34 1.20
N THR A 54 0.30 4.33 1.08
CA THR A 54 -0.14 2.95 1.27
C THR A 54 -0.86 3.02 2.60
N SER A 55 -2.18 2.83 2.61
CA SER A 55 -2.92 2.69 3.85
C SER A 55 -2.07 1.78 4.73
N TYR A 56 -1.62 2.27 5.88
CA TYR A 56 -0.80 1.52 6.84
C TYR A 56 -1.69 0.41 7.41
N LEU A 57 -1.96 -0.57 6.55
CA LEU A 57 -2.85 -1.69 6.73
C LEU A 57 -1.99 -2.90 6.46
N ASN A 58 -2.00 -3.80 7.42
CA ASN A 58 -1.40 -5.11 7.25
C ASN A 58 -1.90 -5.71 5.93
N SER A 59 -0.97 -6.21 5.11
CA SER A 59 -1.32 -6.89 3.85
C SER A 59 -2.15 -8.16 4.07
N ILE A 60 -2.26 -8.62 5.32
CA ILE A 60 -3.11 -9.71 5.79
C ILE A 60 -4.35 -9.08 6.45
N ALA A 61 -5.53 -9.34 5.89
CA ALA A 61 -6.79 -8.95 6.49
C ALA A 61 -7.00 -9.68 7.83
N LYS A 62 -7.69 -9.06 8.79
CA LYS A 62 -7.91 -9.63 10.14
C LYS A 62 -8.50 -11.04 10.12
N GLU A 63 -9.39 -11.31 9.16
CA GLU A 63 -10.02 -12.63 8.94
C GLU A 63 -9.07 -13.70 8.36
N LYS A 64 -7.94 -13.28 7.78
CA LYS A 64 -6.88 -14.14 7.23
C LYS A 64 -5.67 -14.27 8.14
N GLU A 65 -5.67 -13.59 9.30
CA GLU A 65 -4.62 -13.77 10.30
C GLU A 65 -4.68 -15.19 10.86
N VAL A 66 -3.54 -15.88 10.86
CA VAL A 66 -3.43 -17.21 11.45
C VAL A 66 -3.36 -17.06 12.97
N ALA A 67 -4.14 -17.86 13.69
CA ALA A 67 -4.05 -17.92 15.14
C ALA A 67 -2.66 -18.43 15.54
N THR A 68 -2.01 -17.77 16.50
CA THR A 68 -0.74 -18.24 17.04
C THR A 68 -0.99 -19.30 18.11
N ASP A 69 -0.25 -20.40 18.04
CA ASP A 69 -0.22 -21.45 19.07
C ASP A 69 0.68 -21.08 20.26
N ILE A 70 1.34 -19.92 20.20
CA ILE A 70 2.27 -19.47 21.23
C ILE A 70 1.52 -18.89 22.41
N ASN A 71 1.88 -19.32 23.63
CA ASN A 71 1.33 -18.77 24.85
C ASN A 71 1.78 -17.31 25.05
N ALA A 72 0.82 -16.39 24.97
CA ALA A 72 1.06 -14.95 25.08
C ALA A 72 1.73 -14.54 26.41
N ASP A 73 1.44 -15.22 27.53
CA ASP A 73 2.06 -14.93 28.83
C ASP A 73 3.58 -15.22 28.80
N ILE A 74 3.97 -16.28 28.11
CA ILE A 74 5.38 -16.66 27.97
C ILE A 74 6.10 -15.64 27.07
N GLU A 75 5.48 -15.25 25.95
CA GLU A 75 6.02 -14.24 25.02
C GLU A 75 6.20 -12.87 25.68
N GLU A 76 5.23 -12.45 26.48
CA GLU A 76 5.31 -11.17 27.22
C GLU A 76 6.48 -11.19 28.22
N ARG A 77 6.63 -12.28 28.97
CA ARG A 77 7.73 -12.43 29.94
C ARG A 77 9.10 -12.45 29.26
N ILE A 78 9.24 -13.15 28.14
CA ILE A 78 10.51 -13.20 27.38
C ILE A 78 10.82 -11.82 26.81
N SER A 79 9.82 -11.15 26.21
CA SER A 79 9.98 -9.82 25.62
C SER A 79 10.41 -8.79 26.67
N ALA A 80 9.81 -8.81 27.87
CA ALA A 80 10.18 -7.92 28.95
C ALA A 80 11.64 -8.11 29.42
N ILE A 81 12.14 -9.35 29.46
CA ILE A 81 13.53 -9.64 29.83
C ILE A 81 14.49 -9.12 28.75
N VAL A 82 14.22 -9.43 27.48
CA VAL A 82 15.10 -9.03 26.36
C VAL A 82 15.12 -7.51 26.19
N VAL A 83 13.96 -6.86 26.20
CA VAL A 83 13.85 -5.41 26.07
C VAL A 83 14.45 -4.73 27.31
N GLY A 84 14.22 -5.25 28.52
CA GLY A 84 14.78 -4.70 29.76
C GLY A 84 16.29 -4.84 29.90
N MET A 85 16.95 -5.71 29.13
CA MET A 85 18.41 -5.90 29.15
C MET A 85 19.16 -5.04 28.11
N GLN A 86 18.44 -4.31 27.24
CA GLN A 86 19.02 -3.54 26.13
C GLN A 86 18.98 -2.01 26.31
N TRP A 87 18.64 -1.52 27.50
CA TRP A 87 18.65 -0.10 27.87
C TRP A 87 19.57 0.18 29.06
#